data_AF-A0A9P1FU36-F1
#
_entry.id   AF-A0A9P1FU36-F1
#
_cell.length_a   1.000
_cell.length_b   1.000
_cell.length_c   1.000
_cell.angle_alpha   90.00
_cell.angle_beta   90.00
_cell.angle_gamma   90.00
#
_symmetry.space_group_name_H-M   'P 1'
#
loop_
_entity.id
_entity.type
_entity.pdbx_description
1 polymer ?
#
loop_
_entity_poly.entity_id
_entity_poly.type
_entity_poly.pdbx_seq_one_letter_code
_entity_poly.pdbx_strand_id
1 'polypeptide(L)'
;MAREGLRYYELSRNGGPRPQRLPDGTWVPARFWGIHRKELRQLYAASCEDEFWRDHLDVTEYVNHFATWCGAGSDFFDFHDPVMLVKPRTAGTEMGYALMVHQDNPQEVNLMVSHAWVENAKSFFEDVLKSMFRNEVAFICFLSNFQGTSAEIDAQLGNDIMRSPFTQVLNSSACQRLLVVPNEELKTNGQGLYSRLWCIWEIKVAADAGLPIIILPDRSSDEHLLGKSIISSRNARCGNPFCPMNKDELLIRAAIARMPPESNRSSAYAFFGICFCTSYGAVVGGGVSEGPEMSGAERAELVFAAQLGVALATEKNG
;
A
#
# COMPACT_ATOMS: atom_id res chain seq x y z
N MET A 1 0.93 20.11 13.66
CA MET A 1 0.25 18.83 13.90
C MET A 1 -1.09 19.00 14.63
N ALA A 2 -1.14 19.42 15.90
CA ALA A 2 -2.40 19.45 16.69
C ALA A 2 -3.60 20.17 16.03
N ARG A 3 -3.40 21.39 15.51
CA ARG A 3 -4.46 22.14 14.78
C ARG A 3 -4.97 21.40 13.55
N GLU A 4 -4.05 20.75 12.84
CA GLU A 4 -4.39 20.01 11.63
C GLU A 4 -5.12 18.72 11.97
N GLY A 5 -4.65 17.96 12.95
CA GLY A 5 -5.34 16.76 13.43
C GLY A 5 -6.77 17.06 13.87
N LEU A 6 -6.98 18.16 14.61
CA LEU A 6 -8.32 18.60 14.99
C LEU A 6 -9.22 18.87 13.78
N ARG A 7 -8.69 19.53 12.74
CA ARG A 7 -9.42 19.74 11.48
C ARG A 7 -9.81 18.40 10.83
N TYR A 8 -8.92 17.41 10.78
CA TYR A 8 -9.26 16.08 10.25
C TYR A 8 -10.31 15.36 11.08
N TYR A 9 -10.26 15.49 12.40
CA TYR A 9 -11.30 14.96 13.29
C TYR A 9 -12.66 15.63 13.06
N GLU A 10 -12.71 16.95 12.85
CA GLU A 10 -13.94 17.64 12.49
C GLU A 10 -14.49 17.17 11.14
N LEU A 11 -13.62 16.96 10.15
CA LEU A 11 -13.99 16.40 8.85
C LEU A 11 -14.51 14.95 8.97
N SER A 12 -13.99 14.16 9.89
CA SER A 12 -14.43 12.78 10.08
C SER A 12 -15.87 12.68 10.58
N ARG A 13 -16.38 13.71 11.27
CA ARG A 13 -17.79 13.81 11.67
C ARG A 13 -18.73 13.92 10.47
N ASN A 14 -18.22 14.31 9.31
CA ASN A 14 -18.95 14.42 8.04
C ASN A 14 -18.55 13.31 7.05
N GLY A 15 -18.13 12.14 7.55
CA GLY A 15 -17.76 10.99 6.72
C GLY A 15 -16.33 11.02 6.17
N GLY A 16 -15.50 11.98 6.58
CA GLY A 16 -14.05 11.92 6.36
C GLY A 16 -13.38 10.79 7.16
N PRO A 17 -12.13 10.47 6.86
CA PRO A 17 -11.35 9.52 7.66
C PRO A 17 -11.05 10.09 9.06
N ARG A 18 -11.16 9.24 10.07
CA ARG A 18 -10.82 9.57 11.45
C ARG A 18 -9.30 9.55 11.63
N PRO A 19 -8.67 10.65 12.10
CA PRO A 19 -7.27 10.63 12.50
C PRO A 19 -7.06 9.69 13.71
N GLN A 20 -5.82 9.27 13.96
CA GLN A 20 -5.46 8.51 15.16
C GLN A 20 -5.22 9.46 16.34
N ARG A 21 -5.26 8.95 17.57
CA ARG A 21 -5.20 9.77 18.79
C ARG A 21 -4.03 9.36 19.67
N LEU A 22 -3.22 10.34 20.08
CA LEU A 22 -2.14 10.15 21.04
C LEU A 22 -2.70 10.07 22.48
N PRO A 23 -1.92 9.56 23.46
CA PRO A 23 -2.34 9.48 24.87
C PRO A 23 -2.71 10.83 25.50
N ASP A 24 -2.09 11.92 25.04
CA ASP A 24 -2.41 13.30 25.48
C ASP A 24 -3.70 13.85 24.87
N GLY A 25 -4.36 13.07 24.00
CA GLY A 25 -5.59 13.42 23.30
C GLY A 25 -5.38 14.12 21.95
N THR A 26 -4.14 14.36 21.53
CA THR A 26 -3.81 14.99 20.25
C THR A 26 -4.18 14.10 19.07
N TRP A 27 -4.88 14.65 18.09
CA TRP A 27 -5.20 13.97 16.83
C TRP A 27 -4.04 14.06 15.84
N VAL A 28 -3.75 12.96 15.15
CA VAL A 28 -2.64 12.82 14.20
C VAL A 28 -3.18 12.34 12.85
N PRO A 29 -3.07 13.13 11.77
CA PRO A 29 -3.55 12.71 10.45
C PRO A 29 -2.61 11.69 9.79
N ALA A 30 -3.12 10.99 8.78
CA ALA A 30 -2.47 9.83 8.15
C ALA A 30 -1.05 10.06 7.64
N ARG A 31 -0.78 11.29 7.16
CA ARG A 31 0.55 11.67 6.68
C ARG A 31 1.64 11.63 7.75
N PHE A 32 1.31 11.47 9.03
CA PHE A 32 2.28 11.31 10.13
C PHE A 32 2.29 9.89 10.75
N TRP A 33 1.67 8.90 10.11
CA TRP A 33 1.66 7.50 10.57
C TRP A 33 2.82 6.70 9.96
N GLY A 34 3.98 7.34 9.88
CA GLY A 34 5.15 6.80 9.21
C GLY A 34 6.04 5.96 10.13
N ILE A 35 6.70 4.95 9.57
CA ILE A 35 7.72 4.15 10.24
C ILE A 35 9.07 4.28 9.53
N HIS A 36 10.13 4.49 10.31
CA HIS A 36 11.50 4.53 9.79
C HIS A 36 12.04 3.13 9.47
N ARG A 37 13.01 3.05 8.57
CA ARG A 37 13.66 1.78 8.18
C ARG A 37 14.29 1.05 9.37
N LYS A 38 14.82 1.79 10.35
CA LYS A 38 15.47 1.20 11.54
C LYS A 38 14.44 0.47 12.40
N GLU A 39 13.32 1.12 12.71
CA GLU A 39 12.23 0.61 13.52
C GLU A 39 11.53 -0.55 12.80
N LEU A 40 11.38 -0.48 11.47
CA LEU A 40 10.90 -1.59 10.66
C LEU A 40 11.82 -2.83 10.75
N ARG A 41 13.15 -2.62 10.71
CA ARG A 41 14.13 -3.70 10.88
C ARG A 41 14.07 -4.29 12.29
N GLN A 42 13.92 -3.45 13.31
CA GLN A 42 13.79 -3.89 14.70
C GLN A 42 12.51 -4.71 14.91
N LEU A 43 11.40 -4.27 14.33
CA LEU A 43 10.15 -5.03 14.34
C LEU A 43 10.36 -6.40 13.69
N TYR A 44 10.94 -6.45 12.48
CA TYR A 44 11.18 -7.70 11.77
C TYR A 44 12.10 -8.65 12.56
N ALA A 45 13.22 -8.15 13.08
CA ALA A 45 14.14 -8.96 13.90
C ALA A 45 13.47 -9.51 15.15
N ALA A 46 12.73 -8.66 15.89
CA ALA A 46 11.98 -9.09 17.07
C ALA A 46 10.88 -10.10 16.72
N SER A 47 10.25 -9.99 15.54
CA SER A 47 9.32 -11.00 15.05
C SER A 47 10.02 -12.32 14.75
N CYS A 48 11.22 -12.32 14.16
CA CYS A 48 11.95 -13.58 13.90
C CYS A 48 12.44 -14.31 15.16
N GLU A 49 12.61 -13.58 16.27
CA GLU A 49 12.98 -14.15 17.57
C GLU A 49 11.77 -14.70 18.36
N ASP A 50 10.55 -14.40 17.91
CA ASP A 50 9.30 -14.84 18.50
C ASP A 50 9.09 -16.34 18.27
N GLU A 51 8.81 -17.10 19.32
CA GLU A 51 8.56 -18.55 19.23
C GLU A 51 7.33 -18.91 18.37
N PHE A 52 6.41 -17.97 18.17
CA PHE A 52 5.21 -18.11 17.36
C PHE A 52 5.44 -17.71 15.90
N TRP A 53 6.55 -17.06 15.57
CA TRP A 53 6.86 -16.71 14.19
C TRP A 53 6.97 -17.96 13.31
N ARG A 54 6.38 -17.89 12.12
CA ARG A 54 6.55 -18.89 11.08
C ARG A 54 6.92 -18.19 9.78
N ASP A 55 7.90 -18.74 9.09
CA ASP A 55 8.38 -18.21 7.81
C ASP A 55 7.31 -18.19 6.71
N HIS A 56 6.19 -18.91 6.90
CA HIS A 56 5.09 -19.01 5.94
C HIS A 56 3.87 -18.15 6.31
N LEU A 57 3.90 -17.37 7.40
CA LEU A 57 2.78 -16.49 7.74
C LEU A 57 2.55 -15.48 6.61
N ASP A 58 1.30 -15.33 6.20
CA ASP A 58 0.92 -14.16 5.39
C ASP A 58 0.79 -12.90 6.28
N VAL A 59 0.68 -11.72 5.66
CA VAL A 59 0.52 -10.46 6.40
C VAL A 59 -0.77 -10.46 7.23
N THR A 60 -1.84 -11.11 6.77
CA THR A 60 -3.10 -11.20 7.53
C THR A 60 -2.89 -11.99 8.81
N GLU A 61 -2.24 -13.14 8.75
CA GLU A 61 -1.89 -13.97 9.89
C GLU A 61 -0.92 -13.22 10.81
N TYR A 62 0.14 -12.61 10.26
CA TYR A 62 1.08 -11.78 11.01
C TYR A 62 0.40 -10.64 11.79
N VAL A 63 -0.60 -9.98 11.19
CA VAL A 63 -1.31 -8.89 11.87
C VAL A 63 -2.24 -9.43 12.96
N ASN A 64 -2.92 -10.53 12.67
CA ASN A 64 -3.97 -11.10 13.52
C ASN A 64 -3.46 -12.09 14.56
N HIS A 65 -2.19 -12.51 14.52
CA HIS A 65 -1.65 -13.48 15.47
C HIS A 65 -1.69 -12.91 16.90
N PHE A 66 -2.85 -13.07 17.54
CA PHE A 66 -2.93 -13.54 18.90
C PHE A 66 -2.37 -14.95 18.84
N ALA A 67 -1.40 -15.32 19.68
CA ALA A 67 -1.21 -16.72 19.97
C ALA A 67 -2.59 -17.28 20.35
N THR A 68 -3.21 -18.07 19.48
CA THR A 68 -4.44 -18.83 19.72
C THR A 68 -4.11 -19.98 20.68
N TRP A 69 -3.40 -19.67 21.76
CA TRP A 69 -3.22 -20.52 22.90
C TRP A 69 -4.11 -20.02 24.05
N CYS A 70 -5.40 -19.82 23.75
CA CYS A 70 -6.40 -20.20 24.73
C CYS A 70 -6.55 -21.72 24.62
N GLY A 71 -5.55 -22.44 25.15
CA GLY A 71 -5.68 -23.85 25.42
C GLY A 71 -6.93 -24.05 26.26
N ALA A 72 -7.98 -24.59 25.65
CA ALA A 72 -9.09 -25.16 26.37
C ALA A 72 -8.55 -26.39 27.12
N GLY A 73 -8.02 -26.20 28.34
CA GLY A 73 -7.81 -27.30 29.28
C GLY A 73 -6.46 -27.46 29.95
N SER A 74 -5.68 -26.40 30.21
CA SER A 74 -4.56 -26.51 31.17
C SER A 74 -4.71 -25.50 32.30
N ASP A 75 -5.14 -26.00 33.47
CA ASP A 75 -5.28 -25.30 34.76
C ASP A 75 -3.93 -24.84 35.36
N PHE A 76 -2.94 -24.53 34.54
CA PHE A 76 -1.60 -24.17 35.00
C PHE A 76 -1.25 -22.75 34.55
N PHE A 77 -1.34 -21.83 35.52
CA PHE A 77 -0.94 -20.43 35.42
C PHE A 77 0.58 -20.32 35.20
N ASP A 78 1.03 -20.43 33.96
CA ASP A 78 2.34 -19.90 33.56
C ASP A 78 2.10 -18.66 32.69
N PHE A 79 2.18 -17.50 33.34
CA PHE A 79 2.11 -16.19 32.70
C PHE A 79 3.43 -15.96 31.93
N HIS A 80 3.60 -16.63 30.80
CA HIS A 80 4.52 -16.15 29.79
C HIS A 80 3.85 -14.97 29.10
N ASP A 81 4.46 -13.78 29.21
CA ASP A 81 4.01 -12.58 28.50
C ASP A 81 3.91 -12.91 27.00
N PRO A 82 2.70 -12.95 26.41
CA PRO A 82 2.57 -13.29 25.01
C PRO A 82 3.31 -12.24 24.19
N VAL A 83 4.22 -12.68 23.33
CA VAL A 83 4.81 -11.77 22.35
C VAL A 83 3.72 -11.42 21.35
N MET A 84 3.26 -10.19 21.47
CA MET A 84 2.19 -9.61 20.69
C MET A 84 2.74 -9.23 19.30
N LEU A 85 2.05 -9.49 18.18
CA LEU A 85 2.46 -8.97 16.86
C LEU A 85 1.93 -7.54 16.64
N VAL A 86 1.07 -7.28 15.65
CA VAL A 86 0.58 -5.92 15.36
C VAL A 86 -0.66 -5.57 16.18
N LYS A 87 -1.79 -6.27 15.93
CA LYS A 87 -3.04 -6.03 16.66
C LYS A 87 -2.86 -6.11 18.17
N PRO A 88 -2.19 -7.13 18.72
CA PRO A 88 -2.17 -7.26 20.15
C PRO A 88 -1.25 -6.21 20.82
N ARG A 89 -0.18 -5.73 20.14
CA ARG A 89 0.67 -4.64 20.66
C ARG A 89 -0.03 -3.29 20.65
N THR A 90 -0.93 -3.08 19.68
CA THR A 90 -1.64 -1.82 19.49
C THR A 90 -3.00 -1.79 20.20
N ALA A 91 -3.43 -2.90 20.80
CA ALA A 91 -4.75 -3.02 21.42
C ALA A 91 -4.98 -1.94 22.50
N GLY A 92 -6.12 -1.25 22.40
CA GLY A 92 -6.49 -0.18 23.34
C GLY A 92 -5.74 1.15 23.17
N THR A 93 -4.81 1.25 22.21
CA THR A 93 -4.03 2.49 22.00
C THR A 93 -4.69 3.48 21.04
N GLU A 94 -5.64 3.02 20.20
CA GLU A 94 -6.19 3.76 19.05
C GLU A 94 -5.13 4.21 18.02
N MET A 95 -3.93 3.62 18.05
CA MET A 95 -2.79 3.94 17.19
C MET A 95 -2.34 2.72 16.39
N GLY A 96 -2.01 2.92 15.11
CA GLY A 96 -1.22 1.95 14.36
C GLY A 96 0.16 1.78 14.98
N TYR A 97 0.81 0.63 14.74
CA TYR A 97 2.14 0.34 15.28
C TYR A 97 3.15 1.45 14.96
N ALA A 98 3.12 1.98 13.73
CA ALA A 98 4.00 3.06 13.29
C ALA A 98 3.85 4.34 14.14
N LEU A 99 2.61 4.75 14.45
CA LEU A 99 2.38 5.90 15.30
C LEU A 99 2.70 5.61 16.76
N MET A 100 2.37 4.42 17.26
CA MET A 100 2.61 4.00 18.64
C MET A 100 4.10 4.08 19.01
N VAL A 101 5.01 3.62 18.14
CA VAL A 101 6.47 3.70 18.38
C VAL A 101 7.05 5.11 18.18
N HIS A 102 6.24 6.04 17.67
CA HIS A 102 6.62 7.43 17.39
C HIS A 102 5.65 8.44 18.05
N GLN A 103 4.99 8.07 19.15
CA GLN A 103 3.97 8.90 19.79
C GLN A 103 4.50 10.28 20.25
N ASP A 104 5.77 10.34 20.68
CA ASP A 104 6.40 11.58 21.14
C ASP A 104 6.80 12.50 19.98
N ASN A 105 6.96 11.94 18.78
CA ASN A 105 7.34 12.67 17.58
C ASN A 105 6.79 11.94 16.35
N PRO A 106 5.51 12.12 15.98
CA PRO A 106 4.92 11.44 14.83
C PRO A 106 5.66 11.77 13.54
N GLN A 107 5.92 10.75 12.72
CA GLN A 107 6.85 10.84 11.59
C GLN A 107 6.12 11.10 10.28
N GLU A 108 6.46 12.19 9.60
CA GLU A 108 5.87 12.54 8.30
C GLU A 108 6.33 11.57 7.21
N VAL A 109 5.35 10.97 6.53
CA VAL A 109 5.57 9.95 5.51
C VAL A 109 6.16 10.57 4.26
N ASN A 110 7.26 9.99 3.78
CA ASN A 110 7.85 10.31 2.49
C ASN A 110 7.90 9.14 1.50
N LEU A 111 7.49 7.93 1.94
CA LEU A 111 7.39 6.74 1.10
C LEU A 111 6.03 6.06 1.33
N MET A 112 5.25 5.87 0.27
CA MET A 112 4.07 5.00 0.31
C MET A 112 4.47 3.58 -0.10
N VAL A 113 4.01 2.55 0.61
CA VAL A 113 4.20 1.14 0.23
C VAL A 113 2.86 0.50 -0.10
N SER A 114 2.68 0.12 -1.36
CA SER A 114 1.53 -0.65 -1.84
C SER A 114 1.88 -2.13 -1.91
N HIS A 115 1.04 -2.98 -1.33
CA HIS A 115 1.27 -4.42 -1.24
C HIS A 115 -0.06 -5.18 -1.07
N ALA A 116 -0.01 -6.52 -1.07
CA ALA A 116 -1.19 -7.35 -0.84
C ALA A 116 -1.19 -7.98 0.57
N TRP A 117 -2.38 -8.21 1.12
CA TRP A 117 -2.55 -8.85 2.43
C TRP A 117 -2.25 -10.35 2.47
N VAL A 118 -2.30 -11.01 1.32
CA VAL A 118 -1.99 -12.45 1.17
C VAL A 118 -0.50 -12.71 0.95
N GLU A 119 0.30 -11.65 0.97
CA GLU A 119 1.74 -11.73 0.80
C GLU A 119 2.38 -12.38 2.02
N ASN A 120 3.41 -13.19 1.79
CA ASN A 120 4.24 -13.71 2.85
C ASN A 120 4.92 -12.58 3.65
N ALA A 121 4.71 -12.53 4.96
CA ALA A 121 5.19 -11.45 5.81
C ALA A 121 6.72 -11.34 5.83
N LYS A 122 7.43 -12.47 5.84
CA LYS A 122 8.89 -12.52 5.81
C LYS A 122 9.43 -11.83 4.56
N SER A 123 8.96 -12.29 3.40
CA SER A 123 9.34 -11.79 2.09
C SER A 123 9.04 -10.30 1.97
N PHE A 124 7.85 -9.87 2.42
CA PHE A 124 7.46 -8.46 2.46
C PHE A 124 8.48 -7.61 3.24
N PHE A 125 8.85 -8.00 4.46
CA PHE A 125 9.81 -7.24 5.27
C PHE A 125 11.19 -7.18 4.59
N GLU A 126 11.68 -8.30 4.06
CA GLU A 126 12.97 -8.36 3.38
C GLU A 126 13.00 -7.46 2.15
N ASP A 127 11.94 -7.47 1.34
CA ASP A 127 11.84 -6.69 0.12
C ASP A 127 11.73 -5.19 0.39
N VAL A 128 10.89 -4.80 1.36
CA VAL A 128 10.77 -3.40 1.77
C VAL A 128 12.08 -2.93 2.40
N LEU A 129 12.69 -3.70 3.29
CA LEU A 129 13.95 -3.33 3.92
C LEU A 129 15.10 -3.25 2.92
N LYS A 130 15.11 -4.06 1.86
CA LYS A 130 16.09 -3.98 0.76
C LYS A 130 15.90 -2.70 -0.05
N SER A 131 14.65 -2.30 -0.30
CA SER A 131 14.28 -1.25 -1.25
C SER A 131 14.08 0.14 -0.64
N MET A 132 13.99 0.23 0.68
CA MET A 132 13.81 1.48 1.41
C MET A 132 15.17 2.17 1.64
N PHE A 133 15.27 3.48 1.37
CA PHE A 133 16.43 4.29 1.70
C PHE A 133 16.52 4.58 3.20
N ARG A 134 17.70 5.01 3.65
CA ARG A 134 18.00 5.18 5.08
C ARG A 134 17.15 6.28 5.76
N ASN A 135 16.83 7.33 5.02
CA ASN A 135 16.11 8.52 5.48
C ASN A 135 14.61 8.47 5.14
N GLU A 136 14.12 7.34 4.61
CA GLU A 136 12.71 7.20 4.31
C GLU A 136 11.90 6.89 5.56
N VAL A 137 10.65 7.34 5.50
CA VAL A 137 9.59 7.13 6.47
C VAL A 137 8.44 6.54 5.68
N ALA A 138 8.21 5.24 5.86
CA ALA A 138 7.25 4.47 5.10
C ALA A 138 5.85 4.53 5.73
N PHE A 139 4.83 4.63 4.90
CA PHE A 139 3.47 4.23 5.24
C PHE A 139 3.24 2.82 4.73
N ILE A 140 2.99 1.89 5.65
CA ILE A 140 2.71 0.48 5.36
C ILE A 140 1.36 0.17 5.97
N CYS A 141 0.35 -0.18 5.16
CA CYS A 141 -1.04 -0.09 5.58
C CYS A 141 -1.37 -0.86 6.88
N PHE A 142 -0.79 -2.04 7.09
CA PHE A 142 -1.04 -2.85 8.28
C PHE A 142 -0.28 -2.39 9.52
N LEU A 143 0.79 -1.60 9.36
CA LEU A 143 1.54 -0.99 10.48
C LEU A 143 1.06 0.42 10.79
N SER A 144 0.66 1.17 9.77
CA SER A 144 0.28 2.58 9.86
C SER A 144 -1.17 2.77 10.28
N ASN A 145 -2.11 1.97 9.75
CA ASN A 145 -3.51 2.02 10.20
C ASN A 145 -3.66 1.24 11.51
N PHE A 146 -4.46 1.76 12.44
CA PHE A 146 -4.82 1.03 13.65
C PHE A 146 -5.69 -0.19 13.30
N GLN A 147 -5.22 -1.37 13.66
CA GLN A 147 -5.84 -2.66 13.31
C GLN A 147 -6.86 -3.10 14.36
N GLY A 148 -7.77 -2.21 14.75
CA GLY A 148 -8.82 -2.49 15.74
C GLY A 148 -9.96 -3.36 15.20
N THR A 149 -11.17 -3.08 15.66
CA THR A 149 -12.41 -3.63 15.13
C THR A 149 -12.67 -3.14 13.70
N SER A 150 -13.53 -3.84 12.95
CA SER A 150 -13.93 -3.41 11.61
C SER A 150 -14.51 -1.99 11.59
N ALA A 151 -15.27 -1.61 12.62
CA ALA A 151 -15.83 -0.26 12.75
C ALA A 151 -14.74 0.81 12.95
N GLU A 152 -13.66 0.50 13.68
CA GLU A 152 -12.55 1.42 13.89
C GLU A 152 -11.67 1.57 12.65
N ILE A 153 -11.50 0.49 11.88
CA ILE A 153 -10.85 0.51 10.57
C ILE A 153 -11.71 1.33 9.60
N ASP A 154 -13.01 1.05 9.50
CA ASP A 154 -13.95 1.79 8.66
C ASP A 154 -13.99 3.28 8.99
N ALA A 155 -13.90 3.63 10.27
CA ALA A 155 -13.81 5.02 10.71
C ALA A 155 -12.52 5.70 10.23
N GLN A 156 -11.38 5.00 10.27
CA GLN A 156 -10.11 5.52 9.77
C GLN A 156 -10.09 5.68 8.26
N LEU A 157 -10.76 4.79 7.52
CA LEU A 157 -10.85 4.89 6.06
C LEU A 157 -11.85 5.97 5.62
N GLY A 158 -12.91 6.18 6.40
CA GLY A 158 -13.97 7.13 6.09
C GLY A 158 -14.90 6.62 4.99
N ASN A 159 -15.65 7.56 4.39
CA ASN A 159 -16.59 7.31 3.29
C ASN A 159 -16.21 8.07 2.00
N ASP A 160 -15.04 8.72 2.00
CA ASP A 160 -14.51 9.46 0.87
C ASP A 160 -13.11 8.95 0.54
N ILE A 161 -13.03 8.15 -0.52
CA ILE A 161 -11.78 7.52 -0.96
C ILE A 161 -10.71 8.54 -1.35
N MET A 162 -11.11 9.72 -1.85
CA MET A 162 -10.20 10.81 -2.19
C MET A 162 -9.59 11.45 -0.93
N ARG A 163 -10.18 11.20 0.23
CA ARG A 163 -9.65 11.64 1.51
C ARG A 163 -9.06 10.50 2.32
N SER A 164 -9.16 9.24 1.89
CA SER A 164 -8.64 8.09 2.64
C SER A 164 -7.19 8.29 3.09
N PRO A 165 -6.72 7.58 4.15
CA PRO A 165 -5.34 7.67 4.61
C PRO A 165 -4.31 7.49 3.48
N PHE A 166 -4.57 6.58 2.57
CA PHE A 166 -3.76 6.30 1.38
C PHE A 166 -3.63 7.53 0.47
N THR A 167 -4.77 8.12 0.11
CA THR A 167 -4.81 9.31 -0.77
C THR A 167 -4.21 10.54 -0.09
N GLN A 168 -4.36 10.68 1.24
CA GLN A 168 -3.70 11.76 2.00
C GLN A 168 -2.19 11.65 1.96
N VAL A 169 -1.65 10.44 2.13
CA VAL A 169 -0.20 10.20 2.07
C VAL A 169 0.32 10.49 0.67
N LEU A 170 -0.29 9.91 -0.37
CA LEU A 170 0.16 10.08 -1.75
C LEU A 170 0.05 11.53 -2.25
N ASN A 171 -0.93 12.30 -1.79
CA ASN A 171 -1.03 13.73 -2.13
C ASN A 171 -0.25 14.65 -1.19
N SER A 172 0.44 14.12 -0.18
CA SER A 172 1.29 14.92 0.69
C SER A 172 2.51 15.39 -0.09
N SER A 173 2.88 16.66 0.04
CA SER A 173 4.12 17.20 -0.54
C SER A 173 5.40 16.55 0.01
N ALA A 174 5.30 15.86 1.15
CA ALA A 174 6.40 15.10 1.73
C ALA A 174 6.59 13.74 1.05
N CYS A 175 5.54 13.16 0.44
CA CYS A 175 5.63 11.88 -0.25
C CYS A 175 6.47 12.02 -1.52
N GLN A 176 7.53 11.23 -1.62
CA GLN A 176 8.52 11.34 -2.69
C GLN A 176 8.38 10.24 -3.73
N ARG A 177 7.79 9.09 -3.39
CA ARG A 177 7.55 7.98 -4.31
C ARG A 177 6.58 6.95 -3.74
N LEU A 178 6.04 6.13 -4.63
CA LEU A 178 5.33 4.89 -4.32
C LEU A 178 6.27 3.70 -4.56
N LEU A 179 6.43 2.83 -3.56
CA LEU A 179 7.02 1.51 -3.72
C LEU A 179 5.89 0.49 -3.83
N VAL A 180 5.88 -0.27 -4.93
CA VAL A 180 4.93 -1.33 -5.18
C VAL A 180 5.64 -2.67 -4.96
N VAL A 181 5.04 -3.51 -4.12
CA VAL A 181 5.55 -4.82 -3.71
C VAL A 181 4.59 -5.91 -4.23
N PRO A 182 4.77 -6.40 -5.47
CA PRO A 182 4.12 -7.63 -5.92
C PRO A 182 4.66 -8.82 -5.10
N ASN A 183 3.93 -9.93 -5.07
CA ASN A 183 4.33 -11.12 -4.28
C ASN A 183 4.10 -12.42 -5.05
N GLU A 184 4.76 -13.49 -4.61
CA GLU A 184 4.66 -14.82 -5.23
C GLU A 184 3.31 -15.49 -4.93
N GLU A 185 2.65 -15.14 -3.83
CA GLU A 185 1.39 -15.79 -3.42
C GLU A 185 0.26 -15.49 -4.41
N LEU A 186 0.14 -14.23 -4.85
CA LEU A 186 -0.77 -13.85 -5.93
C LEU A 186 -0.41 -14.61 -7.21
N LYS A 187 0.85 -14.53 -7.66
CA LYS A 187 1.30 -15.19 -8.88
C LYS A 187 0.99 -16.70 -8.88
N THR A 188 1.25 -17.38 -7.76
CA THR A 188 1.02 -18.82 -7.58
C THR A 188 -0.47 -19.16 -7.73
N ASN A 189 -1.35 -18.36 -7.14
CA ASN A 189 -2.80 -18.53 -7.25
C ASN A 189 -3.39 -18.01 -8.57
N GLY A 190 -2.53 -17.58 -9.51
CA GLY A 190 -2.90 -17.09 -10.84
C GLY A 190 -3.41 -15.66 -10.86
N GLN A 191 -3.43 -14.97 -9.71
CA GLN A 191 -3.74 -13.56 -9.61
C GLN A 191 -2.47 -12.72 -9.79
N GLY A 192 -2.58 -11.56 -10.41
CA GLY A 192 -1.51 -10.56 -10.40
C GLY A 192 -1.79 -9.49 -9.34
N LEU A 193 -0.84 -8.61 -9.08
CA LEU A 193 -1.04 -7.40 -8.27
C LEU A 193 -2.28 -6.61 -8.71
N TYR A 194 -2.51 -6.48 -10.02
CA TYR A 194 -3.66 -5.74 -10.56
C TYR A 194 -5.00 -6.47 -10.37
N SER A 195 -5.03 -7.63 -9.72
CA SER A 195 -6.28 -8.18 -9.18
C SER A 195 -6.77 -7.40 -7.95
N ARG A 196 -5.91 -6.58 -7.34
CA ARG A 196 -6.17 -5.86 -6.09
C ARG A 196 -6.54 -4.42 -6.38
N LEU A 197 -7.81 -4.09 -6.15
CA LEU A 197 -8.35 -2.78 -6.51
C LEU A 197 -7.74 -1.63 -5.69
N TRP A 198 -7.40 -1.87 -4.41
CA TRP A 198 -6.65 -0.92 -3.59
C TRP A 198 -5.27 -0.58 -4.18
N CYS A 199 -4.50 -1.58 -4.63
CA CYS A 199 -3.19 -1.36 -5.25
C CYS A 199 -3.31 -0.53 -6.54
N ILE A 200 -4.31 -0.83 -7.38
CA ILE A 200 -4.59 -0.03 -8.59
C ILE A 200 -4.93 1.41 -8.22
N TRP A 201 -5.77 1.61 -7.19
CA TRP A 201 -6.12 2.94 -6.71
C TRP A 201 -4.89 3.74 -6.27
N GLU A 202 -4.03 3.13 -5.45
CA GLU A 202 -2.78 3.76 -4.97
C GLU A 202 -1.85 4.13 -6.13
N ILE A 203 -1.68 3.24 -7.10
CA ILE A 203 -0.88 3.50 -8.32
C ILE A 203 -1.47 4.66 -9.12
N LYS A 204 -2.80 4.70 -9.30
CA LYS A 204 -3.47 5.79 -10.02
C LYS A 204 -3.28 7.14 -9.31
N VAL A 205 -3.48 7.18 -8.00
CA VAL A 205 -3.30 8.41 -7.21
C VAL A 205 -1.85 8.88 -7.24
N ALA A 206 -0.89 7.95 -7.13
CA ALA A 206 0.53 8.27 -7.25
C ALA A 206 0.88 8.86 -8.63
N ALA A 207 0.36 8.25 -9.70
CA ALA A 207 0.54 8.74 -11.07
C ALA A 207 -0.05 10.15 -11.27
N ASP A 208 -1.26 10.39 -10.76
CA ASP A 208 -1.91 11.72 -10.83
C ASP A 208 -1.14 12.79 -10.05
N ALA A 209 -0.51 12.38 -8.93
CA ALA A 209 0.35 13.24 -8.12
C ALA A 209 1.75 13.45 -8.75
N GLY A 210 2.07 12.76 -9.86
CA GLY A 210 3.39 12.83 -10.50
C GLY A 210 4.51 12.19 -9.67
N LEU A 211 4.17 11.24 -8.80
CA LEU A 211 5.15 10.53 -8.00
C LEU A 211 5.85 9.44 -8.83
N PRO A 212 7.17 9.25 -8.67
CA PRO A 212 7.85 8.05 -9.13
C PRO A 212 7.19 6.79 -8.55
N ILE A 213 6.88 5.82 -9.41
CA ILE A 213 6.33 4.52 -9.03
C ILE A 213 7.40 3.47 -9.27
N ILE A 214 7.89 2.88 -8.19
CA ILE A 214 8.94 1.87 -8.23
C ILE A 214 8.32 0.51 -7.95
N ILE A 215 8.26 -0.35 -8.95
CA ILE A 215 7.90 -1.75 -8.79
C ILE A 215 9.18 -2.52 -8.48
N LEU A 216 9.16 -3.43 -7.49
CA LEU A 216 10.31 -4.26 -7.17
C LEU A 216 10.84 -4.98 -8.42
N PRO A 217 12.11 -4.77 -8.82
CA PRO A 217 12.66 -5.33 -10.06
C PRO A 217 12.60 -6.86 -10.10
N ASP A 218 12.84 -7.51 -8.97
CA ASP A 218 12.84 -8.97 -8.85
C ASP A 218 11.40 -9.55 -8.96
N ARG A 219 10.37 -8.70 -8.93
CA ARG A 219 8.94 -9.08 -8.92
C ARG A 219 8.12 -8.28 -9.93
N SER A 220 8.74 -7.80 -11.01
CA SER A 220 8.08 -6.97 -12.02
C SER A 220 7.68 -7.73 -13.29
N SER A 221 7.61 -9.07 -13.25
CA SER A 221 7.18 -9.84 -14.43
C SER A 221 5.69 -9.68 -14.70
N ASP A 222 5.27 -9.93 -15.95
CA ASP A 222 3.85 -9.89 -16.33
C ASP A 222 3.01 -10.81 -15.44
N GLU A 223 3.51 -11.98 -15.03
CA GLU A 223 2.79 -12.87 -14.12
C GLU A 223 2.60 -12.27 -12.72
N HIS A 224 3.57 -11.51 -12.20
CA HIS A 224 3.44 -10.84 -10.91
C HIS A 224 2.42 -9.70 -10.96
N LEU A 225 2.34 -8.98 -12.08
CA LEU A 225 1.49 -7.80 -12.21
C LEU A 225 0.09 -8.15 -12.70
N LEU A 226 -0.01 -9.03 -13.70
CA LEU A 226 -1.22 -9.38 -14.44
C LEU A 226 -1.72 -10.79 -14.13
N GLY A 227 -0.92 -11.68 -13.54
CA GLY A 227 -1.31 -13.06 -13.29
C GLY A 227 -1.37 -13.92 -14.56
N LYS A 228 -2.08 -15.06 -14.49
CA LYS A 228 -2.20 -16.03 -15.60
C LYS A 228 -3.34 -15.73 -16.58
N SER A 229 -4.17 -14.75 -16.26
CA SER A 229 -5.32 -14.35 -17.07
C SER A 229 -5.20 -12.87 -17.40
N ILE A 230 -5.94 -12.40 -18.42
CA ILE A 230 -6.03 -10.97 -18.70
C ILE A 230 -6.81 -10.32 -17.56
N ILE A 231 -6.09 -9.90 -16.51
CA ILE A 231 -6.69 -9.17 -15.41
C ILE A 231 -6.93 -7.74 -15.87
N SER A 232 -8.20 -7.38 -15.97
CA SER A 232 -8.64 -6.00 -16.12
C SER A 232 -8.86 -5.39 -14.75
N SER A 233 -8.50 -4.12 -14.59
CA SER A 233 -8.89 -3.31 -13.42
C SER A 233 -10.40 -3.33 -13.15
N ARG A 234 -11.22 -3.61 -14.18
CA ARG A 234 -12.67 -3.82 -14.04
C ARG A 234 -13.01 -4.99 -13.11
N ASN A 235 -12.22 -6.06 -13.16
CA ASN A 235 -12.43 -7.28 -12.39
C ASN A 235 -11.63 -7.30 -11.07
N ALA A 236 -10.78 -6.30 -10.83
CA ALA A 236 -10.03 -6.18 -9.60
C ALA A 236 -10.96 -6.01 -8.39
N ARG A 237 -10.58 -6.57 -7.23
CA ARG A 237 -11.40 -6.61 -6.02
C ARG A 237 -10.62 -6.09 -4.81
N CYS A 238 -11.33 -5.54 -3.82
CA CYS A 238 -10.74 -5.22 -2.51
C CYS A 238 -10.71 -6.43 -1.56
N GLY A 239 -11.50 -7.46 -1.84
CA GLY A 239 -11.61 -8.69 -1.03
C GLY A 239 -11.89 -9.93 -1.88
N ASN A 240 -12.55 -10.93 -1.28
CA ASN A 240 -12.87 -12.18 -1.96
C ASN A 240 -13.76 -11.94 -3.21
N PRO A 241 -13.34 -12.35 -4.42
CA PRO A 241 -14.10 -12.15 -5.65
C PRO A 241 -15.46 -12.88 -5.67
N PHE A 242 -15.63 -13.92 -4.86
CA PHE A 242 -16.87 -14.68 -4.76
C PHE A 242 -17.90 -14.04 -3.82
N CYS A 243 -17.51 -13.01 -3.07
CA CYS A 243 -18.41 -12.23 -2.23
C CYS A 243 -18.93 -10.99 -2.97
N PRO A 244 -20.06 -10.40 -2.54
CA PRO A 244 -20.49 -9.08 -3.02
C PRO A 244 -19.41 -8.02 -2.85
N MET A 245 -19.47 -6.96 -3.65
CA MET A 245 -18.56 -5.81 -3.51
C MET A 245 -18.69 -5.22 -2.10
N ASN A 246 -17.56 -5.06 -1.42
CA ASN A 246 -17.54 -4.43 -0.11
C ASN A 246 -17.62 -2.90 -0.23
N LYS A 247 -17.74 -2.21 0.90
CA LYS A 247 -17.84 -0.75 0.97
C LYS A 247 -16.69 -0.06 0.21
N ASP A 248 -15.45 -0.45 0.46
CA ASP A 248 -14.28 0.16 -0.16
C ASP A 248 -14.27 0.01 -1.67
N GLU A 249 -14.62 -1.17 -2.16
CA GLU A 249 -14.72 -1.44 -3.59
C GLU A 249 -15.77 -0.55 -4.26
N LEU A 250 -16.94 -0.40 -3.64
CA LEU A 250 -17.99 0.50 -4.14
C LEU A 250 -17.50 1.96 -4.17
N LEU A 251 -16.79 2.41 -3.14
CA LEU A 251 -16.25 3.76 -3.06
C LEU A 251 -15.17 4.02 -4.11
N ILE A 252 -14.22 3.09 -4.29
CA ILE A 252 -13.16 3.20 -5.29
C ILE A 252 -13.77 3.22 -6.69
N ARG A 253 -14.69 2.29 -7.00
CA ARG A 253 -15.35 2.26 -8.31
C ARG A 253 -16.16 3.53 -8.58
N ALA A 254 -16.88 4.03 -7.58
CA ALA A 254 -17.61 5.29 -7.71
C ALA A 254 -16.67 6.48 -7.96
N ALA A 255 -15.48 6.50 -7.36
CA ALA A 255 -14.49 7.53 -7.64
C ALA A 255 -13.90 7.42 -9.04
N ILE A 256 -13.55 6.20 -9.50
CA ILE A 256 -13.09 5.93 -10.86
C ILE A 256 -14.13 6.41 -11.88
N ALA A 257 -15.41 6.08 -11.70
CA ALA A 257 -16.49 6.47 -12.60
C ALA A 257 -16.71 8.00 -12.67
N ARG A 258 -16.32 8.75 -11.63
CA ARG A 258 -16.40 10.22 -11.60
C ARG A 258 -15.16 10.90 -12.16
N MET A 259 -14.08 10.18 -12.38
CA MET A 259 -12.88 10.76 -12.97
C MET A 259 -13.19 11.22 -14.39
N PRO A 260 -12.74 12.41 -14.81
CA PRO A 260 -12.91 12.82 -16.19
C PRO A 260 -12.22 11.80 -17.10
N PRO A 261 -12.86 11.41 -18.23
CA PRO A 261 -12.17 10.64 -19.25
C PRO A 261 -10.92 11.43 -19.63
N GLU A 262 -9.76 10.80 -19.51
CA GLU A 262 -8.46 11.47 -19.36
C GLU A 262 -8.34 12.73 -20.23
N SER A 263 -8.16 13.90 -19.59
CA SER A 263 -7.61 15.03 -20.31
C SER A 263 -6.18 14.65 -20.71
N ASN A 264 -5.72 15.06 -21.90
CA ASN A 264 -4.41 14.77 -22.52
C ASN A 264 -3.14 14.97 -21.65
N ARG A 265 -3.25 15.35 -20.36
CA ARG A 265 -2.16 15.45 -19.40
C ARG A 265 -1.59 14.08 -18.98
N SER A 266 -2.39 13.01 -18.93
CA SER A 266 -1.86 11.65 -18.69
C SER A 266 -0.87 11.22 -19.79
N SER A 267 -1.08 11.71 -21.02
CA SER A 267 -0.17 11.46 -22.16
C SER A 267 1.13 12.29 -22.08
N ALA A 268 1.13 13.44 -21.42
CA ALA A 268 2.31 14.31 -21.36
C ALA A 268 3.43 13.75 -20.45
N TYR A 269 3.10 13.01 -19.39
CA TYR A 269 4.12 12.36 -18.55
C TYR A 269 4.72 11.12 -19.22
N ALA A 270 3.92 10.36 -19.99
CA ALA A 270 4.46 9.34 -20.88
C ALA A 270 5.40 9.94 -21.96
N PHE A 271 5.14 11.17 -22.41
CA PHE A 271 5.97 11.85 -23.41
C PHE A 271 7.27 12.44 -22.84
N PHE A 272 7.27 12.94 -21.59
CA PHE A 272 8.48 13.51 -20.98
C PHE A 272 9.41 12.47 -20.33
N GLY A 273 8.88 11.33 -19.86
CA GLY A 273 9.70 10.19 -19.40
C GLY A 273 10.59 9.60 -20.52
N ILE A 274 10.11 9.62 -21.77
CA ILE A 274 10.86 9.15 -22.94
C ILE A 274 11.95 10.17 -23.39
N CYS A 275 11.69 11.48 -23.23
CA CYS A 275 12.62 12.51 -23.69
C CYS A 275 13.83 12.74 -22.75
N PHE A 276 13.73 12.45 -21.44
CA PHE A 276 14.88 12.55 -20.53
C PHE A 276 15.74 11.28 -20.49
N CYS A 277 15.17 10.12 -20.82
CA CYS A 277 15.94 8.87 -20.96
C CYS A 277 16.71 8.78 -22.30
N THR A 278 16.47 9.68 -23.26
CA THR A 278 17.16 9.72 -24.57
C THR A 278 18.15 10.89 -24.72
N SER A 279 18.21 11.83 -23.78
CA SER A 279 19.05 13.06 -23.92
C SER A 279 20.37 13.06 -23.13
N TYR A 280 20.67 12.01 -22.35
CA TYR A 280 22.01 11.79 -21.80
C TYR A 280 22.56 10.43 -22.20
N GLY A 281 23.03 10.32 -23.45
CA GLY A 281 23.81 9.16 -23.88
C GLY A 281 23.86 8.91 -25.37
N ALA A 282 24.50 9.79 -26.15
CA ALA A 282 25.08 9.39 -27.43
C ALA A 282 26.36 10.18 -27.74
N VAL A 283 27.48 9.55 -27.38
CA VAL A 283 28.75 9.71 -28.10
C VAL A 283 28.53 9.27 -29.54
N VAL A 284 29.05 10.07 -30.47
CA VAL A 284 29.09 9.80 -31.91
C VAL A 284 29.85 8.50 -32.17
N GLY A 285 29.20 7.53 -32.83
CA GLY A 285 29.85 6.33 -33.34
C GLY A 285 28.86 5.36 -33.98
N GLY A 286 28.82 5.33 -35.30
CA GLY A 286 27.89 4.53 -36.10
C GLY A 286 28.05 3.02 -35.93
N GLY A 287 26.92 2.35 -35.84
CA GLY A 287 26.79 0.90 -35.95
C GLY A 287 25.31 0.55 -35.90
N VAL A 288 24.78 -0.04 -36.97
CA VAL A 288 23.44 -0.61 -37.00
C VAL A 288 23.45 -1.83 -36.08
N SER A 289 22.87 -1.72 -34.88
CA SER A 289 22.58 -2.86 -34.02
C SER A 289 21.10 -2.89 -33.70
N GLU A 290 20.56 -4.11 -33.64
CA GLU A 290 19.18 -4.43 -33.26
C GLU A 290 18.75 -3.64 -32.01
N GLY A 291 17.53 -3.08 -32.05
CA GLY A 291 17.03 -2.21 -31.00
C GLY A 291 16.95 -2.93 -29.64
N PRO A 292 17.12 -2.20 -28.52
CA PRO A 292 17.12 -2.82 -27.21
C PRO A 292 15.76 -3.44 -26.90
N GLU A 293 15.77 -4.67 -26.38
CA GLU A 293 14.60 -5.25 -25.73
C GLU A 293 14.14 -4.31 -24.61
N MET A 294 12.94 -3.75 -24.77
CA MET A 294 12.26 -3.02 -23.70
C MET A 294 12.22 -3.90 -22.44
N SER A 295 12.60 -3.31 -21.31
CA SER A 295 12.54 -3.98 -20.01
C SER A 295 11.09 -4.31 -19.64
N GLY A 296 10.88 -5.32 -18.79
CA GLY A 296 9.55 -5.70 -18.31
C GLY A 296 8.80 -4.55 -17.62
N ALA A 297 9.52 -3.63 -16.97
CA ALA A 297 8.93 -2.46 -16.32
C ALA A 297 8.37 -1.45 -17.33
N GLU A 298 9.08 -1.18 -18.43
CA GLU A 298 8.62 -0.28 -19.51
C GLU A 298 7.41 -0.87 -20.25
N ARG A 299 7.36 -2.20 -20.42
CA ARG A 299 6.16 -2.89 -20.94
C ARG A 299 4.98 -2.79 -19.99
N ALA A 300 5.20 -2.97 -18.67
CA ALA A 300 4.14 -2.90 -17.68
C ALA A 300 3.49 -1.50 -17.62
N GLU A 301 4.28 -0.41 -17.71
CA GLU A 301 3.74 0.96 -17.77
C GLU A 301 2.92 1.20 -19.05
N LEU A 302 3.41 0.75 -20.21
CA LEU A 302 2.69 0.84 -21.48
C LEU A 302 1.40 0.02 -21.48
N VAL A 303 1.43 -1.18 -20.90
CA VAL A 303 0.25 -2.06 -20.75
C VAL A 303 -0.73 -1.45 -19.76
N PHE A 304 -0.28 -0.87 -18.66
CA PHE A 304 -1.15 -0.17 -17.70
C PHE A 304 -1.85 1.02 -18.35
N ALA A 305 -1.12 1.87 -19.07
CA ALA A 305 -1.70 3.00 -19.81
C ALA A 305 -2.70 2.54 -20.89
N ALA A 306 -2.38 1.47 -21.62
CA ALA A 306 -3.27 0.90 -22.64
C ALA A 306 -4.52 0.24 -22.03
N GLN A 307 -4.39 -0.50 -20.93
CA GLN A 307 -5.52 -1.16 -20.26
C GLN A 307 -6.44 -0.15 -19.57
N LEU A 308 -5.90 0.92 -18.98
CA LEU A 308 -6.69 2.00 -18.40
C LEU A 308 -7.46 2.76 -19.50
N GLY A 309 -6.80 3.06 -20.63
CA GLY A 309 -7.44 3.70 -21.79
C GLY A 309 -8.56 2.86 -22.41
N VAL A 310 -8.36 1.55 -22.58
CA VAL A 310 -9.37 0.63 -23.15
C VAL A 310 -10.54 0.39 -22.18
N ALA A 311 -10.28 0.31 -20.87
CA ALA A 311 -11.32 0.17 -19.85
C ALA A 311 -12.21 1.41 -19.73
N LEU A 312 -11.72 2.61 -20.05
CA LEU A 312 -12.52 3.84 -20.01
C LEU A 312 -13.26 4.12 -21.34
N ALA A 313 -12.71 3.69 -22.48
CA ALA A 313 -13.34 3.91 -23.80
C ALA A 313 -14.59 3.06 -24.05
N THR A 314 -14.68 1.87 -23.44
CA THR A 314 -15.79 0.93 -23.69
C THR A 314 -17.02 1.12 -22.79
N GLU A 315 -16.95 1.92 -21.71
CA GLU A 315 -18.12 2.27 -20.88
C GLU A 315 -19.05 3.29 -21.54
N LYS A 316 -18.60 4.02 -22.57
CA LYS A 316 -19.44 4.97 -23.32
C LYS A 316 -20.23 4.34 -24.47
N ASN A 317 -19.97 3.07 -24.78
CA ASN A 317 -20.56 2.37 -25.92
C ASN A 317 -21.41 1.14 -25.51
N GLY A 318 -21.77 1.03 -24.22
CA GLY A 318 -22.60 -0.05 -23.67
C GLY A 318 -23.77 0.48 -22.86
#